data_AF-A0A4P0XGQ9-F1
#
_entry.id   AF-A0A4P0XGQ9-F1
#
_cell.length_a   1.000
_cell.length_b   1.000
_cell.length_c   1.000
_cell.angle_alpha   90.00
_cell.angle_beta   90.00
_cell.angle_gamma   90.00
#
_symmetry.space_group_name_H-M   'P 1'
#
loop_
_entity.id
_entity.type
_entity.pdbx_description
1 polymer ?
#
loop_
_entity_poly.entity_id
_entity_poly.type
_entity_poly.pdbx_seq_one_letter_code
_entity_poly.pdbx_strand_id
1 'polypeptide(L)'
;MAAEQIEQLISDIQDSVVGGQDNYFLGNLVVIKRGREDEFEVIDGQQRLTTLYLLLTFLEQDGEGEKPSVGHAGHLQYESRARATEALLRVAQEAAKEHVRPQGSTSNADAGIHEGYSIINQFFKQNENLNRSREKFSDFLLTKVTVVRASLPPNTDLNRYFEIMNTRGQQLKQVDIVKARLMSKLPNQYERECFAWVWDSCADMDSYVQMSLTRGDTSCETKYLVMNGPGWR
;
A
#
# COMPACT_ATOMS: atom_id res chain seq x y z
N MET A 1 1.80 -2.88 11.38
CA MET A 1 2.32 -2.52 10.04
C MET A 1 2.56 -3.84 9.32
N ALA A 2 2.25 -3.97 8.03
CA ALA A 2 2.52 -5.24 7.33
C ALA A 2 4.04 -5.32 7.08
N ALA A 3 4.74 -6.19 7.81
CA ALA A 3 6.19 -6.38 7.69
C ALA A 3 6.65 -6.56 6.23
N GLU A 4 5.86 -7.29 5.45
CA GLU A 4 6.07 -7.49 4.01
C GLU A 4 6.21 -6.18 3.23
N GLN A 5 5.47 -5.13 3.57
CA GLN A 5 5.55 -3.86 2.83
C GLN A 5 6.88 -3.14 3.07
N ILE A 6 7.47 -3.30 4.25
CA ILE A 6 8.76 -2.71 4.60
C ILE A 6 9.87 -3.46 3.86
N GLU A 7 9.85 -4.79 3.92
CA GLU A 7 10.82 -5.65 3.25
C GLU A 7 10.75 -5.49 1.73
N GLN A 8 9.55 -5.45 1.16
CA GLN A 8 9.35 -5.21 -0.27
C GLN A 8 9.93 -3.87 -0.71
N LEU A 9 9.69 -2.80 0.05
CA LEU A 9 10.24 -1.48 -0.26
C LEU A 9 11.78 -1.50 -0.28
N ILE A 10 12.41 -2.12 0.71
CA ILE A 10 13.88 -2.21 0.78
C ILE A 10 14.41 -3.04 -0.39
N SER A 11 13.78 -4.17 -0.71
CA SER A 11 14.15 -5.01 -1.85
C SER A 11 14.05 -4.26 -3.17
N ASP A 12 12.93 -3.58 -3.43
CA ASP A 12 12.70 -2.84 -4.67
C ASP A 12 13.74 -1.73 -4.90
N ILE A 13 14.10 -1.01 -3.83
CA ILE A 13 15.11 0.04 -3.90
C ILE A 13 16.49 -0.59 -4.15
N GLN A 14 16.81 -1.68 -3.46
CA GLN A 14 18.09 -2.38 -3.66
C GLN A 14 18.21 -2.94 -5.08
N ASP A 15 17.14 -3.53 -5.61
CA ASP A 15 17.11 -4.03 -6.98
C ASP A 15 17.27 -2.88 -7.99
N SER A 16 16.72 -1.71 -7.70
CA SER A 16 16.92 -0.51 -8.51
C SER A 16 18.37 -0.02 -8.48
N VAL A 17 19.04 -0.11 -7.33
CA VAL A 17 20.47 0.21 -7.18
C VAL A 17 21.33 -0.77 -7.98
N VAL A 18 21.08 -2.08 -7.82
CA VAL A 18 21.84 -3.15 -8.52
C VAL A 18 21.59 -3.11 -10.02
N GLY A 19 20.36 -2.83 -10.43
CA GLY A 19 19.95 -2.69 -11.83
C GLY A 19 20.42 -1.38 -12.48
N GLY A 20 21.06 -0.47 -11.74
CA GLY A 20 21.55 0.81 -12.26
C GLY A 20 20.43 1.71 -12.78
N GLN A 21 19.24 1.64 -12.18
CA GLN A 21 18.12 2.49 -12.56
C GLN A 21 18.43 3.95 -12.22
N ASP A 22 17.90 4.89 -13.02
CA ASP A 22 18.16 6.32 -12.78
C ASP A 22 17.27 6.91 -11.69
N ASN A 23 16.10 6.32 -11.44
CA ASN A 23 15.12 6.78 -10.48
C ASN A 23 14.20 5.63 -10.02
N TYR A 24 13.68 5.75 -8.79
CA TYR A 24 12.64 4.85 -8.28
C TYR A 24 11.45 5.67 -7.82
N PHE A 25 10.26 5.34 -8.31
CA PHE A 25 9.03 6.06 -7.98
C PHE A 25 8.27 5.34 -6.87
N LEU A 26 8.27 5.94 -5.67
CA LEU A 26 7.61 5.38 -4.47
C LEU A 26 6.08 5.62 -4.47
N GLY A 27 5.60 6.46 -5.40
CA GLY A 27 4.18 6.75 -5.57
C GLY A 27 3.79 8.19 -5.18
N ASN A 28 2.49 8.42 -5.18
CA ASN A 28 1.91 9.71 -4.82
C ASN A 28 1.74 9.84 -3.31
N LEU A 29 2.02 11.03 -2.78
CA LEU A 29 1.68 11.46 -1.43
C LEU A 29 0.61 12.56 -1.57
N VAL A 30 -0.59 12.29 -1.07
CA VAL A 30 -1.70 13.25 -1.19
C VAL A 30 -1.78 14.04 0.09
N VAL A 31 -1.75 15.37 -0.06
CA VAL A 31 -1.68 16.29 1.07
C VAL A 31 -2.70 17.42 1.00
N ILE A 32 -3.04 17.97 2.16
CA ILE A 32 -3.77 19.24 2.30
C ILE A 32 -2.87 20.25 2.99
N LYS A 33 -2.80 21.47 2.45
CA LYS A 33 -2.07 22.56 3.08
C LYS A 33 -2.86 23.08 4.29
N ARG A 34 -2.23 23.10 5.47
CA ARG A 34 -2.82 23.57 6.73
C ARG A 34 -2.25 24.93 7.07
N GLY A 35 -3.02 26.01 6.88
CA GLY A 35 -2.80 27.35 7.47
C GLY A 35 -1.45 28.06 7.19
N ARG A 36 -0.32 27.49 7.63
CA ARG A 36 1.06 27.98 7.41
C ARG A 36 1.59 27.56 6.03
N GLU A 37 2.65 28.23 5.56
CA GLU A 37 3.15 28.01 4.20
C GLU A 37 3.71 26.60 3.94
N ASP A 38 4.31 25.98 4.96
CA ASP A 38 5.04 24.70 4.86
C ASP A 38 4.41 23.55 5.66
N GLU A 39 3.19 23.73 6.16
CA GLU A 39 2.51 22.71 6.96
C GLU A 39 1.51 21.94 6.09
N PHE A 40 1.73 20.64 5.98
CA PHE A 40 0.95 19.73 5.15
C PHE A 40 0.41 18.58 5.99
N GLU A 41 -0.88 18.34 5.88
CA GLU A 41 -1.52 17.15 6.39
C GLU A 41 -1.54 16.07 5.30
N VAL A 42 -1.09 14.86 5.64
CA VAL A 42 -1.06 13.72 4.71
C VAL A 42 -2.40 12.99 4.77
N ILE A 43 -3.10 12.98 3.64
CA ILE A 43 -4.43 12.36 3.47
C ILE A 43 -4.29 10.92 2.95
N ASP A 44 -3.35 10.67 2.04
CA ASP A 44 -3.02 9.34 1.50
C ASP A 44 -1.50 9.17 1.36
N GLY A 45 -1.03 7.94 1.54
CA GLY A 45 0.39 7.59 1.59
C GLY A 45 1.00 7.60 3.00
N GLN A 46 0.17 7.65 4.05
CA GLN A 46 0.63 7.69 5.45
C GLN A 46 1.55 6.52 5.80
N GLN A 47 1.20 5.29 5.40
CA GLN A 47 2.04 4.11 5.66
C GLN A 47 3.39 4.19 4.94
N ARG A 48 3.40 4.56 3.66
CA ARG A 48 4.63 4.73 2.86
C ARG A 48 5.55 5.80 3.46
N LEU A 49 4.99 6.94 3.86
CA LEU A 49 5.76 8.01 4.49
C LEU A 49 6.35 7.58 5.84
N THR A 50 5.58 6.82 6.63
CA THR A 50 6.05 6.27 7.91
C THR A 50 7.21 5.31 7.71
N THR A 51 7.10 4.39 6.74
CA THR A 51 8.17 3.44 6.43
C THR A 51 9.43 4.15 5.96
N LEU A 52 9.29 5.16 5.09
CA LEU A 52 10.42 5.97 4.63
C LEU A 52 11.12 6.68 5.80
N TYR A 53 10.34 7.27 6.73
CA TYR A 53 10.89 7.91 7.93
C TYR A 53 11.67 6.92 8.81
N LEU A 54 11.13 5.72 9.03
CA LEU A 54 11.82 4.68 9.82
C LEU A 54 13.10 4.19 9.16
N LEU A 55 13.07 4.00 7.84
CA LEU A 55 14.23 3.60 7.06
C LEU A 55 15.32 4.66 7.13
N LEU A 56 14.97 5.94 6.95
CA LEU A 56 15.92 7.04 7.09
C LEU A 56 16.50 7.11 8.51
N THR A 57 15.67 6.95 9.54
CA THR A 57 16.12 6.91 10.94
C THR A 57 17.12 5.78 11.17
N PHE A 58 16.86 4.58 10.64
CA PHE A 58 17.78 3.45 10.72
C PHE A 58 19.11 3.75 10.00
N LEU A 59 19.05 4.33 8.79
CA LEU A 59 20.23 4.66 7.99
C LEU A 59 21.12 5.71 8.66
N GLU A 60 20.53 6.73 9.30
CA GLU A 60 21.28 7.78 10.01
C GLU A 60 22.00 7.25 11.27
N GLN A 61 21.49 6.19 11.89
CA GLN A 61 21.91 5.80 13.23
C GLN A 61 22.80 4.54 13.25
N ASP A 62 22.44 3.52 12.47
CA ASP A 62 22.91 2.14 12.68
C ASP A 62 23.91 1.70 11.60
N GLY A 63 25.04 2.38 11.38
CA GLY A 63 26.04 2.01 10.36
C GLY A 63 27.48 2.40 10.70
N GLU A 64 28.45 1.54 10.33
CA GLU A 64 29.86 1.89 10.32
C GLU A 64 30.18 2.61 9.00
N GLY A 65 30.28 3.95 9.02
CA GLY A 65 30.54 4.77 7.83
C GLY A 65 30.13 6.23 7.98
N GLU A 66 30.22 6.99 6.89
CA GLU A 66 29.78 8.40 6.84
C GLU A 66 28.25 8.46 6.94
N LYS A 67 27.74 8.97 8.06
CA LYS A 67 26.29 9.02 8.33
C LYS A 67 25.64 10.07 7.43
N PRO A 68 24.65 9.72 6.60
CA PRO A 68 23.93 10.73 5.84
C PRO A 68 23.21 11.66 6.81
N SER A 69 23.60 12.92 6.88
CA SER A 69 22.94 13.91 7.77
C SER A 69 21.76 14.53 7.03
N VAL A 70 20.60 13.87 7.07
CA VAL A 70 19.40 14.31 6.33
C VAL A 70 18.57 15.25 7.20
N GLY A 71 18.69 15.16 8.52
CA GLY A 71 18.00 16.07 9.45
C GLY A 71 16.48 15.91 9.41
N HIS A 72 15.99 14.70 9.12
CA HIS A 72 14.55 14.41 8.96
C HIS A 72 13.81 14.34 10.31
N ALA A 73 14.53 14.23 11.42
CA ALA A 73 13.97 14.15 12.76
C ALA A 73 13.12 15.39 13.08
N GLY A 74 11.82 15.18 13.33
CA GLY A 74 10.87 16.25 13.68
C GLY A 74 10.05 16.81 12.51
N HIS A 75 10.32 16.42 11.26
CA HIS A 75 9.56 16.84 10.07
C HIS A 75 8.29 16.01 9.80
N LEU A 76 8.08 14.92 10.54
CA LEU A 76 6.85 14.12 10.50
C LEU A 76 6.16 14.13 11.87
N GLN A 77 4.90 14.56 11.91
CA GLN A 77 4.09 14.58 13.11
C GLN A 77 2.70 14.00 12.82
N TYR A 78 2.20 13.13 13.71
CA TYR A 78 0.83 12.62 13.65
C TYR A 78 -0.12 13.50 14.46
N GLU A 79 -1.12 14.09 13.79
CA GLU A 79 -2.14 14.95 14.42
C GLU A 79 -3.02 14.16 15.42
N SER A 80 -3.43 12.93 15.09
CA SER A 80 -4.29 12.09 15.93
C SER A 80 -3.54 11.15 16.88
N ARG A 81 -2.21 11.12 16.81
CA ARG A 81 -1.36 10.20 17.59
C ARG A 81 -0.13 10.94 18.10
N ALA A 82 -0.33 11.91 18.99
CA ALA A 82 0.78 12.58 19.70
C ALA A 82 1.81 11.59 20.27
N ARG A 83 1.35 10.41 20.70
CA ARG A 83 2.20 9.31 21.17
C ARG A 83 2.97 8.56 20.08
N ALA A 84 2.44 8.47 18.85
CA ALA A 84 3.20 7.91 17.72
C ALA A 84 4.30 8.89 17.27
N THR A 85 4.01 10.21 17.31
CA THR A 85 5.04 11.25 17.13
C THR A 85 6.11 11.16 18.21
N GLU A 86 5.70 10.99 19.47
CA GLU A 86 6.62 10.78 20.59
C GLU A 86 7.42 9.49 20.45
N ALA A 87 6.82 8.40 19.97
CA ALA A 87 7.52 7.15 19.66
C ALA A 87 8.54 7.29 18.54
N LEU A 88 8.21 8.02 17.46
CA LEU A 88 9.17 8.32 16.38
C LEU A 88 10.34 9.15 16.88
N LEU A 89 10.07 10.18 17.69
CA LEU A 89 11.10 11.00 18.31
C LEU A 89 11.94 10.17 19.30
N ARG A 90 11.30 9.29 20.07
CA ARG A 90 11.98 8.43 21.03
C ARG A 90 12.87 7.42 20.33
N VAL A 91 12.42 6.79 19.25
CA VAL A 91 13.27 5.91 18.41
C VAL A 91 14.43 6.69 17.81
N ALA A 92 14.19 7.89 17.28
CA ALA A 92 15.28 8.74 16.75
C ALA A 92 16.29 9.15 17.85
N GLN A 93 15.82 9.44 19.08
CA GLN A 93 16.66 9.82 20.22
C GLN A 93 17.37 8.63 20.89
N GLU A 94 16.71 7.47 20.99
CA GLU A 94 17.26 6.22 21.51
C GLU A 94 18.30 5.66 20.53
N ALA A 95 18.07 5.79 19.23
CA ALA A 95 19.04 5.41 18.22
C ALA A 95 20.28 6.33 18.21
N ALA A 96 20.12 7.61 18.57
CA ALA A 96 21.22 8.57 18.72
C ALA A 96 22.07 8.38 19.99
N LYS A 97 21.58 7.63 20.98
CA LYS A 97 22.30 7.32 22.22
C LYS A 97 22.66 5.84 22.21
N GLU A 98 23.88 5.52 21.79
CA GLU A 98 24.42 4.17 21.92
C GLU A 98 24.14 3.61 23.34
N HIS A 99 23.61 2.38 23.39
CA HIS A 99 23.55 1.50 24.56
C HIS A 99 22.53 1.76 25.68
N VAL A 100 21.22 1.86 25.43
CA VAL A 100 20.22 1.40 26.43
C VAL A 100 18.98 0.78 25.78
N ARG A 101 18.72 -0.50 26.07
CA ARG A 101 17.44 -1.17 25.76
C ARG A 101 16.32 -0.53 26.60
N PRO A 102 15.14 -0.19 26.06
CA PRO A 102 14.09 0.37 26.89
C PRO A 102 13.27 -0.75 27.55
N GLN A 103 13.44 -0.93 28.86
CA GLN A 103 12.33 -1.34 29.72
C GLN A 103 11.52 -0.09 30.03
N GLY A 104 10.37 0.11 29.37
CA GLY A 104 9.55 1.30 29.63
C GLY A 104 8.25 1.36 28.81
N SER A 105 7.16 0.97 29.45
CA SER A 105 5.73 1.15 29.11
C SER A 105 5.32 0.85 27.67
N THR A 106 4.81 -0.37 27.44
CA THR A 106 4.22 -0.83 26.18
C THR A 106 2.85 -0.19 25.96
N SER A 107 2.78 0.84 25.10
CA SER A 107 1.56 1.15 24.38
C SER A 107 1.55 0.45 23.01
N ASN A 108 0.37 0.07 22.52
CA ASN A 108 0.23 -0.63 21.22
C ASN A 108 0.76 0.20 20.03
N ALA A 109 0.88 1.52 20.18
CA ALA A 109 1.42 2.41 19.15
C ALA A 109 2.95 2.33 19.07
N ASP A 110 3.60 2.30 20.23
CA ASP A 110 5.05 2.12 20.35
C ASP A 110 5.46 0.77 19.77
N ALA A 111 4.68 -0.28 20.07
CA ALA A 111 4.94 -1.63 19.59
C ALA A 111 5.07 -1.69 18.06
N GLY A 112 4.17 -1.06 17.30
CA GLY A 112 4.20 -1.13 15.83
C GLY A 112 5.36 -0.37 15.17
N ILE A 113 5.83 0.72 15.81
CA ILE A 113 6.98 1.50 15.32
C ILE A 113 8.28 0.77 15.68
N HIS A 114 8.41 0.29 16.91
CA HIS A 114 9.54 -0.52 17.36
C HIS A 114 9.66 -1.83 16.57
N GLU A 115 8.52 -2.47 16.26
CA GLU A 115 8.45 -3.64 15.39
C GLU A 115 8.93 -3.31 13.98
N GLY A 116 8.44 -2.22 13.38
CA GLY A 116 8.89 -1.76 12.06
C GLY A 116 10.40 -1.51 12.01
N TYR A 117 10.96 -0.82 13.02
CA TYR A 117 12.40 -0.61 13.13
C TYR A 117 13.18 -1.92 13.31
N SER A 118 12.65 -2.84 14.11
CA SER A 118 13.26 -4.15 14.35
C SER A 118 13.31 -5.00 13.07
N ILE A 119 12.25 -4.96 12.25
CA ILE A 119 12.19 -5.61 10.95
C ILE A 119 13.27 -5.06 10.02
N ILE A 120 13.41 -3.73 9.93
CA ILE A 120 14.46 -3.11 9.10
C ILE A 120 15.84 -3.57 9.56
N ASN A 121 16.12 -3.52 10.87
CA ASN A 121 17.41 -3.95 11.41
C ASN A 121 17.68 -5.44 11.11
N GLN A 122 16.69 -6.30 11.31
CA GLN A 122 16.80 -7.72 11.01
C GLN A 122 17.05 -7.96 9.52
N PHE A 123 16.34 -7.27 8.63
CA PHE A 123 16.48 -7.41 7.19
C PHE A 123 17.87 -7.00 6.72
N PHE A 124 18.42 -5.90 7.23
CA PHE A 124 19.80 -5.47 6.92
C PHE A 124 20.85 -6.45 7.46
N LYS A 125 20.63 -7.05 8.64
CA LYS A 125 21.52 -8.08 9.21
C LYS A 125 21.51 -9.39 8.43
N GLN A 126 20.35 -9.79 7.89
CA GLN A 126 20.22 -10.99 7.08
C GLN A 126 20.81 -10.81 5.67
N ASN A 127 20.83 -9.58 5.15
CA ASN A 127 21.31 -9.27 3.80
C ASN A 127 22.69 -8.61 3.83
N GLU A 128 23.76 -9.42 3.94
CA GLU A 128 25.15 -8.92 3.99
C GLU A 128 25.53 -8.04 2.78
N ASN A 129 25.01 -8.35 1.59
CA ASN A 129 25.27 -7.56 0.37
C ASN A 129 24.65 -6.16 0.45
N LEU A 130 23.43 -6.05 0.97
CA LEU A 130 22.76 -4.78 1.22
C LEU A 130 23.53 -3.99 2.28
N ASN A 131 23.96 -4.65 3.36
CA ASN A 131 24.73 -3.99 4.41
C ASN A 131 26.11 -3.50 3.91
N ARG A 132 26.78 -4.26 3.03
CA ARG A 132 28.04 -3.83 2.39
C ARG A 132 27.85 -2.67 1.41
N SER A 133 26.71 -2.60 0.74
CA SER A 133 26.37 -1.54 -0.23
C SER A 133 25.49 -0.44 0.36
N ARG A 134 25.47 -0.33 1.70
CA ARG A 134 24.60 0.58 2.43
C ARG A 134 24.78 2.05 2.06
N GLU A 135 26.01 2.50 1.80
CA GLU A 135 26.28 3.86 1.34
C GLU A 135 25.60 4.14 0.01
N LYS A 136 25.79 3.26 -0.98
CA LYS A 136 25.13 3.37 -2.29
C LYS A 136 23.61 3.31 -2.19
N PHE A 137 23.09 2.46 -1.31
CA PHE A 137 21.65 2.39 -1.03
C PHE A 137 21.13 3.71 -0.44
N SER A 138 21.86 4.27 0.52
CA SER A 138 21.50 5.53 1.19
C SER A 138 21.53 6.70 0.19
N ASP A 139 22.57 6.78 -0.62
CA ASP A 139 22.69 7.79 -1.68
C ASP A 139 21.56 7.68 -2.69
N PHE A 140 21.22 6.46 -3.11
CA PHE A 140 20.11 6.23 -4.02
C PHE A 140 18.76 6.60 -3.40
N LEU A 141 18.55 6.24 -2.13
CA LEU A 141 17.33 6.59 -1.39
C LEU A 141 17.15 8.12 -1.30
N LEU A 142 18.23 8.87 -1.11
CA LEU A 142 18.16 10.32 -0.94
C LEU A 142 18.11 11.09 -2.25
N THR A 143 18.72 10.57 -3.32
CA THR A 143 18.88 11.32 -4.57
C THR A 143 18.00 10.81 -5.71
N LYS A 144 17.63 9.52 -5.71
CA LYS A 144 16.94 8.85 -6.83
C LYS A 144 15.54 8.35 -6.50
N VAL A 145 15.21 8.15 -5.22
CA VAL A 145 13.83 7.81 -4.82
C VAL A 145 12.96 9.08 -4.84
N THR A 146 11.92 9.06 -5.65
CA THR A 146 11.02 10.20 -5.87
C THR A 146 9.62 9.91 -5.35
N VAL A 147 9.08 10.86 -4.59
CA VAL A 147 7.68 10.88 -4.14
C VAL A 147 7.00 12.09 -4.78
N VAL A 148 5.85 11.87 -5.44
CA VAL A 148 5.08 12.96 -6.04
C VAL A 148 4.08 13.49 -5.04
N ARG A 149 4.26 14.73 -4.59
CA ARG A 149 3.32 15.42 -3.70
C ARG A 149 2.14 15.99 -4.51
N ALA A 150 0.96 15.44 -4.32
CA ALA A 150 -0.29 15.94 -4.87
C ALA A 150 -1.05 16.73 -3.80
N SER A 151 -1.18 18.05 -3.96
CA SER A 151 -1.96 18.88 -3.04
C SER A 151 -3.42 18.91 -3.45
N LEU A 152 -4.32 18.60 -2.52
CA LEU A 152 -5.75 18.82 -2.71
C LEU A 152 -6.08 20.31 -2.49
N PRO A 153 -7.07 20.85 -3.23
CA PRO A 153 -7.63 22.17 -2.97
C PRO A 153 -8.15 22.29 -1.51
N PRO A 154 -8.12 23.50 -0.92
CA PRO A 154 -8.53 23.70 0.48
C PRO A 154 -10.01 23.40 0.75
N ASN A 155 -10.86 23.45 -0.28
CA ASN A 155 -12.30 23.17 -0.19
C ASN A 155 -12.67 21.77 -0.66
N THR A 156 -11.70 20.83 -0.71
CA THR A 156 -11.97 19.45 -1.11
C THR A 156 -12.75 18.71 -0.02
N ASP A 157 -13.87 18.10 -0.42
CA ASP A 157 -14.60 17.16 0.43
C ASP A 157 -13.79 15.86 0.58
N LEU A 158 -13.16 15.72 1.74
CA LEU A 158 -12.34 14.56 2.09
C LEU A 158 -13.14 13.26 2.08
N ASN A 159 -14.41 13.27 2.53
CA ASN A 159 -15.23 12.07 2.57
C ASN A 159 -15.48 11.58 1.14
N ARG A 160 -15.89 12.49 0.25
CA ARG A 160 -16.05 12.18 -1.18
C ARG A 160 -14.73 11.76 -1.83
N TYR A 161 -13.62 12.38 -1.46
CA TYR A 161 -12.29 11.97 -1.93
C TYR A 161 -11.97 10.53 -1.52
N PHE A 162 -12.19 10.17 -0.26
CA PHE A 162 -11.97 8.82 0.24
C PHE A 162 -12.92 7.81 -0.41
N GLU A 163 -14.19 8.15 -0.62
CA GLU A 163 -15.13 7.30 -1.37
C GLU A 163 -14.60 7.02 -2.78
N ILE A 164 -14.23 8.05 -3.54
CA ILE A 164 -13.71 7.89 -4.91
C ILE A 164 -12.41 7.07 -4.92
N MET A 165 -11.51 7.32 -3.97
CA MET A 165 -10.22 6.63 -3.89
C MET A 165 -10.39 5.15 -3.52
N ASN A 166 -11.23 4.84 -2.54
CA ASN A 166 -11.49 3.47 -2.10
C ASN A 166 -12.32 2.68 -3.12
N THR A 167 -13.26 3.33 -3.81
CA THR A 167 -14.05 2.69 -4.88
C THR A 167 -13.22 2.47 -6.15
N ARG A 168 -12.22 3.29 -6.44
CA ARG A 168 -11.21 3.01 -7.49
C ARG A 168 -10.16 1.98 -7.07
N GLY A 169 -10.09 1.63 -5.77
CA GLY A 169 -9.11 0.73 -5.18
C GLY A 169 -9.42 -0.77 -5.36
N GLN A 170 -10.57 -1.17 -5.89
CA GLN A 170 -10.71 -2.52 -6.43
C GLN A 170 -9.86 -2.61 -7.71
N GLN A 171 -8.70 -3.26 -7.62
CA GLN A 171 -7.98 -3.70 -8.81
C GLN A 171 -8.96 -4.44 -9.70
N LEU A 172 -9.21 -3.90 -10.90
CA LEU A 172 -9.89 -4.63 -11.96
C LEU A 172 -9.12 -5.93 -12.13
N LYS A 173 -9.80 -7.08 -11.97
CA LYS A 173 -9.17 -8.36 -12.28
C LYS A 173 -8.74 -8.30 -13.74
N GLN A 174 -7.70 -9.02 -14.14
CA GLN A 174 -7.27 -9.03 -15.55
C GLN A 174 -8.44 -9.36 -16.50
N VAL A 175 -9.40 -10.17 -16.04
CA VAL A 175 -10.66 -10.47 -16.74
C VAL A 175 -11.55 -9.23 -16.95
N ASP A 176 -11.59 -8.28 -16.02
CA ASP A 176 -12.37 -7.05 -16.14
C ASP A 176 -11.76 -6.06 -17.14
N ILE A 177 -10.42 -6.06 -17.26
CA ILE A 177 -9.69 -5.29 -18.29
C ILE A 177 -10.02 -5.84 -19.68
N VAL A 178 -10.04 -7.17 -19.84
CA VAL A 178 -10.42 -7.81 -21.11
C VAL A 178 -11.89 -7.53 -21.44
N LYS A 179 -12.79 -7.63 -20.45
CA LYS A 179 -14.21 -7.26 -20.59
C LYS A 179 -14.36 -5.84 -21.14
N ALA A 180 -13.69 -4.87 -20.51
CA ALA A 180 -13.76 -3.47 -20.93
C ALA A 180 -13.22 -3.25 -22.35
N ARG A 181 -12.12 -3.91 -22.72
CA ARG A 181 -11.56 -3.85 -24.09
C ARG A 181 -12.52 -4.43 -25.12
N LEU A 182 -13.16 -5.56 -24.84
CA LEU A 182 -14.13 -6.18 -25.77
C LEU A 182 -15.40 -5.32 -25.88
N MET A 183 -15.92 -4.80 -24.77
CA MET A 183 -17.05 -3.87 -24.76
C MET A 183 -16.76 -2.59 -25.56
N SER A 184 -15.52 -2.10 -25.55
CA SER A 184 -15.12 -0.91 -26.32
C SER A 184 -15.22 -1.10 -27.85
N LYS A 185 -15.29 -2.34 -28.33
CA LYS A 185 -15.45 -2.68 -29.76
C LYS A 185 -16.91 -2.76 -30.18
N LEU A 186 -17.86 -2.70 -29.24
CA LEU A 186 -19.29 -2.77 -29.53
C LEU A 186 -19.86 -1.35 -29.73
N PRO A 187 -20.50 -1.07 -30.88
CA PRO A 187 -20.90 0.28 -31.28
C PRO A 187 -22.06 0.83 -30.44
N ASN A 188 -23.05 0.01 -30.08
CA ASN A 188 -24.27 0.46 -29.41
C ASN A 188 -24.33 0.04 -27.93
N GLN A 189 -25.14 0.79 -27.17
CA GLN A 189 -25.28 0.58 -25.72
C GLN A 189 -25.96 -0.77 -25.40
N TYR A 190 -26.92 -1.17 -26.22
CA TYR A 190 -27.67 -2.42 -26.05
C TYR A 190 -26.77 -3.67 -26.17
N GLU A 191 -25.87 -3.71 -27.15
CA GLU A 191 -24.89 -4.80 -27.33
C GLU A 191 -23.90 -4.84 -26.17
N ARG A 192 -23.48 -3.68 -25.65
CA ARG A 192 -22.60 -3.61 -24.48
C ARG A 192 -23.29 -4.16 -23.23
N GLU A 193 -24.56 -3.84 -23.03
CA GLU A 193 -25.37 -4.33 -21.90
C GLU A 193 -25.62 -5.85 -22.01
N CYS A 194 -25.99 -6.33 -23.19
CA CYS A 194 -26.15 -7.76 -23.47
C CYS A 194 -24.84 -8.52 -23.26
N PHE A 195 -23.72 -8.01 -23.78
CA PHE A 195 -22.40 -8.60 -23.59
C PHE A 195 -22.00 -8.64 -22.13
N ALA A 196 -22.22 -7.55 -21.37
CA ALA A 196 -21.90 -7.50 -19.95
C ALA A 196 -22.70 -8.55 -19.17
N TRP A 197 -23.99 -8.69 -19.46
CA TRP A 197 -24.87 -9.67 -18.82
C TRP A 197 -24.43 -11.13 -19.07
N VAL A 198 -24.09 -11.47 -20.32
CA VAL A 198 -23.56 -12.81 -20.66
C VAL A 198 -22.20 -13.03 -20.00
N TRP A 199 -21.31 -12.05 -20.08
CA TRP A 199 -19.97 -12.12 -19.50
C TRP A 199 -20.02 -12.37 -17.99
N ASP A 200 -20.84 -11.62 -17.25
CA ASP A 200 -20.96 -11.76 -15.81
C ASP A 200 -21.55 -13.13 -15.42
N SER A 201 -22.45 -13.66 -16.24
CA SER A 201 -23.03 -14.99 -16.03
C SER A 201 -22.05 -16.13 -16.31
N CYS A 202 -21.11 -15.93 -17.24
CA CYS A 202 -20.05 -16.91 -17.54
C CYS A 202 -18.82 -16.77 -16.65
N ALA A 203 -18.57 -15.58 -16.07
CA ALA A 203 -17.47 -15.32 -15.17
C ALA A 203 -17.70 -15.92 -13.76
N ASP A 204 -18.96 -16.19 -13.41
CA ASP A 204 -19.35 -16.89 -12.18
C ASP A 204 -19.14 -18.41 -12.35
N MET A 205 -18.02 -18.92 -11.84
CA MET A 205 -17.66 -20.35 -11.92
C MET A 205 -18.23 -21.19 -10.78
N ASP A 206 -18.87 -20.56 -9.78
CA ASP A 206 -19.44 -21.22 -8.61
C ASP A 206 -20.90 -21.66 -8.85
N SER A 207 -21.49 -21.24 -9.96
CA SER A 207 -22.87 -21.51 -10.35
C SER A 207 -22.97 -21.97 -11.80
N TYR A 208 -23.98 -22.75 -12.13
CA TYR A 208 -24.28 -23.06 -13.53
C TYR A 208 -24.72 -21.79 -14.26
N VAL A 209 -24.11 -21.51 -15.41
CA VAL A 209 -24.39 -20.32 -16.24
C VAL A 209 -25.89 -20.11 -16.47
N GLN A 210 -26.63 -21.18 -16.68
CA GLN A 210 -28.09 -21.18 -16.87
C GLN A 210 -28.91 -20.70 -15.65
N MET A 211 -28.38 -20.84 -14.43
CA MET A 211 -28.96 -20.26 -13.21
C MET A 211 -28.49 -18.82 -13.00
N SER A 212 -27.27 -18.50 -13.42
CA SER A 212 -26.71 -17.14 -13.33
C SER A 212 -27.41 -16.16 -14.28
N LEU A 213 -27.79 -16.62 -15.48
CA LEU A 213 -28.56 -15.84 -16.47
C LEU A 213 -29.99 -15.55 -16.01
N THR A 214 -30.59 -16.41 -15.18
CA THR A 214 -31.99 -16.30 -14.74
C THR A 214 -32.15 -15.77 -13.31
N ARG A 215 -31.16 -15.06 -12.76
CA ARG A 215 -31.24 -14.44 -11.42
C ARG A 215 -32.49 -13.54 -11.32
N GLY A 216 -33.56 -14.07 -10.72
CA GLY A 216 -34.87 -13.42 -10.56
C GLY A 216 -36.07 -14.18 -11.13
N ASP A 217 -35.86 -15.25 -11.90
CA ASP A 217 -36.91 -16.09 -12.48
C ASP A 217 -36.83 -17.52 -11.91
N THR A 218 -37.53 -17.74 -10.79
CA THR A 218 -37.60 -19.03 -10.06
C THR A 218 -38.33 -20.14 -10.84
N SER A 219 -38.88 -19.84 -12.02
CA SER A 219 -39.56 -20.83 -12.86
C SER A 219 -38.60 -21.91 -13.42
N CYS A 220 -37.31 -21.62 -13.50
CA CYS A 220 -36.28 -22.55 -13.95
C CYS A 220 -35.80 -23.53 -12.86
N GLU A 221 -36.01 -23.25 -11.57
CA GLU A 221 -35.63 -24.15 -10.47
C GLU A 221 -36.48 -25.42 -10.43
N THR A 222 -37.73 -25.35 -10.89
CA THR A 222 -38.70 -26.45 -10.74
C THR A 222 -38.56 -27.56 -11.80
N LYS A 223 -37.85 -27.32 -12.92
CA LYS A 223 -37.83 -28.28 -14.05
C LYS A 223 -36.89 -29.48 -13.88
N TYR A 224 -35.98 -29.47 -12.90
CA TYR A 224 -34.98 -30.54 -12.75
C TYR A 224 -35.21 -31.50 -11.56
N LEU A 225 -36.30 -31.33 -10.80
CA LEU A 225 -36.52 -32.11 -9.56
C LEU A 225 -37.71 -33.09 -9.58
N VAL A 226 -38.22 -33.47 -10.75
CA VAL A 226 -39.19 -34.58 -10.84
C VAL A 226 -38.83 -35.55 -11.97
N MET A 227 -37.99 -36.52 -11.65
CA MET A 227 -37.99 -37.82 -12.33
C MET A 227 -38.52 -38.88 -11.35
N ASN A 228 -39.84 -38.91 -11.18
CA ASN A 228 -40.53 -40.06 -10.60
C ASN A 228 -40.89 -41.02 -11.74
N GLY A 229 -40.18 -42.14 -11.83
CA GLY A 229 -40.46 -43.26 -12.73
C GLY A 229 -40.27 -44.59 -11.99
N PRO A 230 -41.20 -45.55 -12.10
CA PRO A 230 -41.25 -46.73 -11.24
C PRO A 230 -40.31 -47.83 -11.77
N GLY A 231 -39.52 -48.44 -10.88
CA GLY A 231 -38.84 -49.70 -11.17
C GLY A 231 -37.36 -49.72 -10.84
N TRP A 232 -37.04 -49.84 -9.55
CA TRP A 232 -35.80 -50.48 -9.08
C TRP A 232 -36.14 -51.28 -7.81
N ARG A 233 -36.49 -52.56 -8.00
CA ARG A 233 -36.17 -53.65 -7.09
C ARG A 233 -35.15 -54.53 -7.78
#